data_AF-A0A7W1LUF9-F1
#
_entry.id   AF-A0A7W1LUF9-F1
#
_cell.length_a   1.000
_cell.length_b   1.000
_cell.length_c   1.000
_cell.angle_alpha   90.00
_cell.angle_beta   90.00
_cell.angle_gamma   90.00
#
_symmetry.space_group_name_H-M   'P 1'
#
loop_
_entity.id
_entity.type
_entity.pdbx_description
1 polymer ?
#
loop_
_entity_poly.entity_id
_entity_poly.type
_entity_poly.pdbx_seq_one_letter_code
_entity_poly.pdbx_strand_id
1 'polypeptide(L)'
;MEALHERRLADRLDLEWRHLTHHEPSVRVANSWGLLDDPLEDLDEVLVATGHGLDRPTSTSAAAGAPDDMLLRVVALAATGPLAARIVLQRVLPGLRHRARQWCVGTRRSSDDVLGDLVAVAWTLIRTYDVEARMGYVAANLIRDSAHYAFVAPQRRLSSGERATDPAELDDALPDRSTSSGELVLLLA
;
A
#
# COMPACT_ATOMS: atom_id res chain seq x y z
N MET A 1 29.50 -2.54 8.59
CA MET A 1 28.14 -2.55 8.02
C MET A 1 27.24 -1.70 8.91
N GLU A 2 27.35 -0.38 8.83
CA GLU A 2 26.64 0.54 9.74
C GLU A 2 26.05 1.77 9.00
N ALA A 3 26.50 2.03 7.76
CA ALA A 3 26.14 3.21 6.98
C ALA A 3 24.79 3.16 6.22
N LEU A 4 24.02 2.06 6.33
CA LEU A 4 22.71 1.94 5.67
C LEU A 4 21.53 2.39 6.55
N HIS A 5 21.72 2.53 7.87
CA HIS A 5 20.65 2.94 8.79
C HIS A 5 20.41 4.47 8.83
N GLU A 6 21.38 5.29 8.39
CA GLU A 6 21.23 6.76 8.40
C GLU A 6 20.60 7.32 7.12
N ARG A 7 20.42 6.51 6.06
CA ARG A 7 19.80 6.97 4.81
C ARG A 7 18.29 6.96 4.95
N ARG A 8 17.66 8.11 4.68
CA ARG A 8 16.21 8.26 4.61
C ARG A 8 15.62 7.15 3.74
N LEU A 9 14.48 6.61 4.12
CA LEU A 9 13.80 5.52 3.41
C LEU A 9 13.65 5.81 1.91
N ALA A 10 13.25 7.04 1.60
CA ALA A 10 13.18 7.59 0.25
C ALA A 10 14.47 7.33 -0.57
N ASP A 11 15.61 7.70 -0.02
CA ASP A 11 16.90 7.61 -0.71
C ASP A 11 17.32 6.15 -0.90
N ARG A 12 17.00 5.28 0.06
CA ARG A 12 17.25 3.83 -0.03
C ARG A 12 16.43 3.19 -1.14
N LEU A 13 15.14 3.54 -1.24
CA LEU A 13 14.26 3.06 -2.32
C LEU A 13 14.74 3.56 -3.68
N ASP A 14 15.20 4.82 -3.79
CA ASP A 14 15.70 5.34 -5.07
C ASP A 14 17.01 4.66 -5.48
N LEU A 15 17.91 4.38 -4.53
CA LEU A 15 19.16 3.67 -4.81
C LEU A 15 18.94 2.22 -5.21
N GLU A 16 18.07 1.52 -4.49
CA GLU A 16 17.68 0.16 -4.84
C GLU A 16 17.05 0.13 -6.23
N TRP A 17 16.17 1.10 -6.54
CA TRP A 17 15.55 1.19 -7.86
C TRP A 17 16.58 1.35 -8.96
N ARG A 18 17.54 2.29 -8.83
CA ARG A 18 18.63 2.47 -9.80
C ARG A 18 19.44 1.19 -10.05
N HIS A 19 19.61 0.36 -9.02
CA HIS A 19 20.28 -0.93 -9.17
C HIS A 19 19.39 -1.93 -9.94
N LEU A 20 18.09 -1.97 -9.64
CA LEU A 20 17.15 -2.89 -10.28
C LEU A 20 16.88 -2.53 -11.75
N THR A 21 16.87 -1.24 -12.11
CA THR A 21 16.52 -0.74 -13.44
C THR A 21 17.29 -1.44 -14.56
N HIS A 22 18.60 -1.65 -14.38
CA HIS A 22 19.46 -2.31 -15.37
C HIS A 22 19.90 -3.73 -14.97
N HIS A 23 19.32 -4.29 -13.91
CA HIS A 23 19.67 -5.64 -13.47
C HIS A 23 19.09 -6.66 -14.47
N GLU A 24 19.96 -7.29 -15.27
CA GLU A 24 19.59 -8.17 -16.38
C GLU A 24 18.53 -9.25 -16.01
N PRO A 25 18.64 -9.97 -14.87
CA PRO A 25 17.59 -10.88 -14.45
C PRO A 25 16.21 -10.22 -14.24
N SER A 26 16.18 -8.99 -13.72
CA SER A 26 14.95 -8.25 -13.50
C SER A 26 14.31 -7.82 -14.82
N VAL A 27 15.12 -7.30 -15.75
CA VAL A 27 14.68 -6.90 -17.10
C VAL A 27 14.16 -8.12 -17.88
N ARG A 28 14.85 -9.27 -17.79
CA ARG A 28 14.39 -10.52 -18.41
C ARG A 28 13.04 -11.00 -17.85
N VAL A 29 12.84 -10.90 -16.54
CA VAL A 29 11.54 -11.22 -15.92
C VAL A 29 10.46 -10.24 -16.40
N ALA A 30 10.76 -8.94 -16.47
CA ALA A 30 9.80 -7.95 -16.95
C ALA A 30 9.42 -8.18 -18.43
N ASN A 31 10.39 -8.51 -19.27
CA ASN A 31 10.16 -8.87 -20.68
C ASN A 31 9.26 -10.10 -20.85
N SER A 32 9.34 -11.07 -19.93
CA SER A 32 8.47 -12.26 -19.97
C SER A 32 6.98 -11.97 -19.76
N TRP A 33 6.64 -10.78 -19.25
CA TRP A 33 5.24 -10.38 -19.03
C TRP A 33 4.54 -9.88 -20.30
N GLY A 34 5.28 -9.56 -21.38
CA GLY A 34 4.70 -9.05 -22.62
C GLY A 34 3.92 -7.75 -22.43
N LEU A 35 4.45 -6.83 -21.62
CA LEU A 35 3.78 -5.55 -21.33
C LEU A 35 3.84 -4.59 -22.52
N LEU A 36 5.01 -4.49 -23.17
CA LEU A 36 5.26 -3.69 -24.36
C LEU A 36 5.50 -4.59 -25.58
N ASP A 37 5.35 -4.02 -26.77
CA ASP A 37 5.54 -4.74 -28.04
C ASP A 37 7.01 -5.04 -28.33
N ASP A 38 7.90 -4.11 -27.97
CA ASP A 38 9.34 -4.25 -28.09
C ASP A 38 9.98 -4.72 -26.76
N PRO A 39 11.11 -5.46 -26.81
CA PRO A 39 11.85 -5.83 -25.61
C PRO A 39 12.35 -4.60 -24.85
N LEU A 40 12.12 -4.60 -23.54
CA LEU A 40 12.63 -3.62 -22.58
C LEU A 40 14.16 -3.66 -22.55
N GLU A 41 14.79 -2.49 -22.69
CA GLU A 41 16.20 -2.23 -22.37
C GLU A 41 16.37 -2.08 -20.85
N ASP A 42 15.41 -1.42 -20.19
CA ASP A 42 15.41 -1.24 -18.73
C ASP A 42 13.99 -1.18 -18.11
N LEU A 43 13.92 -1.17 -16.78
CA LEU A 43 12.62 -1.13 -16.06
C LEU A 43 11.96 0.25 -16.04
N ASP A 44 12.69 1.34 -16.34
CA ASP A 44 12.12 2.68 -16.35
C ASP A 44 11.15 2.84 -17.53
N GLU A 45 11.33 2.09 -18.62
CA GLU A 45 10.36 2.03 -19.73
C GLU A 45 8.96 1.61 -19.29
N VAL A 46 8.87 0.56 -18.45
CA VAL A 46 7.58 0.14 -17.86
C VAL A 46 7.02 1.24 -16.96
N LEU A 47 7.89 1.87 -16.16
CA LEU A 47 7.50 2.93 -15.24
C LEU A 47 6.95 4.16 -16.01
N VAL A 48 7.58 4.56 -17.10
CA VAL A 48 7.13 5.61 -18.02
C VAL A 48 5.82 5.23 -18.68
N ALA A 49 5.67 3.98 -19.13
CA ALA A 49 4.42 3.48 -19.73
C ALA A 49 3.23 3.54 -18.76
N THR A 50 3.46 3.44 -17.45
CA THR A 50 2.42 3.67 -16.41
C THR A 50 2.14 5.15 -16.11
N GLY A 51 2.75 6.07 -16.86
CA GLY A 51 2.59 7.51 -16.72
C GLY A 51 3.41 8.14 -15.60
N HIS A 52 4.52 7.51 -15.18
CA HIS A 52 5.49 8.16 -14.29
C HIS A 52 6.16 9.34 -14.98
N GLY A 53 6.47 10.41 -14.25
CA GLY A 53 7.09 11.62 -14.79
C GLY A 53 6.16 12.53 -15.60
N LEU A 54 4.89 12.17 -15.78
CA LEU A 54 3.90 13.05 -16.39
C LEU A 54 3.39 14.08 -15.36
N ASP A 55 3.63 15.36 -15.61
CA ASP A 55 3.23 16.48 -14.73
C ASP A 55 1.71 16.64 -14.56
N ARG A 56 0.92 15.98 -15.42
CA ARG A 56 -0.55 15.91 -15.32
C ARG A 56 -1.04 14.60 -15.90
N PRO A 57 -1.96 13.87 -15.24
CA PRO A 57 -2.76 12.87 -15.94
C PRO A 57 -3.52 13.63 -17.04
N THR A 58 -3.13 13.45 -18.29
CA THR A 58 -3.74 14.11 -19.43
C THR A 58 -5.14 13.55 -19.61
N SER A 59 -6.10 14.13 -18.89
CA SER A 59 -7.55 13.88 -19.02
C SER A 59 -8.11 14.33 -20.40
N THR A 60 -7.27 14.52 -21.41
CA THR A 60 -7.63 15.08 -22.73
C THR A 60 -7.03 14.29 -23.89
N SER A 61 -6.48 13.10 -23.65
CA SER A 61 -6.32 12.14 -24.74
C SER A 61 -7.30 11.00 -24.51
N ALA A 62 -7.91 10.50 -25.57
CA ALA A 62 -8.53 9.17 -25.56
C ALA A 62 -7.54 8.07 -25.08
N ALA A 63 -6.25 8.40 -24.94
CA ALA A 63 -5.20 7.62 -24.28
C ALA A 63 -5.05 7.83 -22.76
N ALA A 64 -5.96 8.53 -22.06
CA ALA A 64 -5.93 8.60 -20.59
C ALA A 64 -6.09 7.21 -19.93
N GLY A 65 -6.71 6.25 -20.64
CA GLY A 65 -6.75 4.84 -20.27
C GLY A 65 -5.39 4.17 -20.39
N ALA A 66 -4.59 4.45 -21.43
CA ALA A 66 -3.39 3.65 -21.72
C ALA A 66 -2.37 3.57 -20.56
N PRO A 67 -2.00 4.67 -19.86
CA PRO A 67 -1.09 4.57 -18.71
C PRO A 67 -1.72 3.92 -17.47
N ASP A 68 -3.01 4.12 -17.24
CA ASP A 68 -3.70 3.58 -16.07
C ASP A 68 -4.04 2.10 -16.27
N ASP A 69 -4.42 1.70 -17.50
CA ASP A 69 -4.57 0.32 -17.95
C ASP A 69 -3.22 -0.42 -17.88
N MET A 70 -2.13 0.22 -18.31
CA MET A 70 -0.78 -0.32 -18.12
C MET A 70 -0.49 -0.54 -16.63
N LEU A 71 -0.78 0.45 -15.79
CA LEU A 71 -0.60 0.32 -14.35
C LEU A 71 -1.47 -0.81 -13.76
N LEU A 72 -2.71 -0.96 -14.23
CA LEU A 72 -3.61 -2.04 -13.82
C LEU A 72 -3.03 -3.41 -14.18
N ARG A 73 -2.46 -3.58 -15.38
CA ARG A 73 -1.76 -4.81 -15.79
C ARG A 73 -0.57 -5.12 -14.87
N VAL A 74 0.24 -4.12 -14.54
CA VAL A 74 1.38 -4.30 -13.62
C VAL A 74 0.90 -4.64 -12.20
N VAL A 75 -0.18 -4.01 -11.74
CA VAL A 75 -0.79 -4.31 -10.43
C VAL A 75 -1.33 -5.74 -10.37
N ALA A 76 -1.93 -6.25 -11.44
CA ALA A 76 -2.35 -7.65 -11.51
C ALA A 76 -1.17 -8.62 -11.32
N LEU A 77 -0.02 -8.32 -11.95
CA LEU A 77 1.22 -9.10 -11.78
C LEU A 77 1.80 -8.97 -10.37
N ALA A 78 1.56 -7.84 -9.70
CA ALA A 78 2.10 -7.57 -8.37
C ALA A 78 1.56 -8.53 -7.30
N ALA A 79 0.38 -9.12 -7.47
CA ALA A 79 -0.20 -10.06 -6.51
C ALA A 79 0.79 -11.20 -6.15
N THR A 80 1.48 -11.75 -7.16
CA THR A 80 2.43 -12.86 -7.01
C THR A 80 3.88 -12.47 -7.29
N GLY A 81 4.14 -11.35 -7.96
CA GLY A 81 5.47 -10.91 -8.38
C GLY A 81 6.03 -9.74 -7.56
N PRO A 82 7.09 -9.95 -6.75
CA PRO A 82 7.74 -8.87 -6.00
C PRO A 82 8.30 -7.75 -6.90
N LEU A 83 8.79 -8.08 -8.09
CA LEU A 83 9.32 -7.09 -9.05
C LEU A 83 8.19 -6.17 -9.57
N ALA A 84 7.03 -6.73 -9.92
CA ALA A 84 5.88 -5.96 -10.34
C ALA A 84 5.37 -5.05 -9.20
N ALA A 85 5.29 -5.59 -7.98
CA ALA A 85 4.95 -4.77 -6.80
C ALA A 85 5.94 -3.61 -6.59
N ARG A 86 7.23 -3.84 -6.88
CA ARG A 86 8.27 -2.82 -6.78
C ARG A 86 8.13 -1.72 -7.83
N ILE A 87 7.77 -2.06 -9.07
CA ILE A 87 7.45 -1.10 -10.15
C ILE A 87 6.28 -0.22 -9.73
N VAL A 88 5.18 -0.83 -9.24
CA VAL A 88 4.00 -0.09 -8.76
C VAL A 88 4.36 0.81 -7.59
N LEU A 89 5.17 0.33 -6.64
CA LEU A 89 5.63 1.15 -5.51
C LEU A 89 6.40 2.38 -6.01
N GLN A 90 7.33 2.19 -6.95
CA GLN A 90 8.09 3.31 -7.54
C GLN A 90 7.16 4.31 -8.23
N ARG A 91 6.10 3.82 -8.89
CA ARG A 91 5.11 4.65 -9.57
C ARG A 91 4.31 5.54 -8.61
N VAL A 92 3.99 5.07 -7.41
CA VAL A 92 3.20 5.82 -6.42
C VAL A 92 4.05 6.59 -5.41
N LEU A 93 5.35 6.29 -5.32
CA LEU A 93 6.26 6.84 -4.31
C LEU A 93 6.26 8.39 -4.26
N PRO A 94 6.29 9.14 -5.38
CA PRO A 94 6.21 10.61 -5.33
C PRO A 94 4.93 11.12 -4.64
N GLY A 95 3.80 10.45 -4.88
CA GLY A 95 2.52 10.78 -4.25
C GLY A 95 2.49 10.44 -2.75
N LEU A 96 3.07 9.30 -2.36
CA LEU A 96 3.22 8.95 -0.95
C LEU A 96 4.13 9.94 -0.21
N ARG A 97 5.26 10.36 -0.81
CA ARG A 97 6.14 11.40 -0.26
C ARG A 97 5.40 12.72 -0.05
N HIS A 98 4.59 13.13 -1.02
CA HIS A 98 3.76 14.33 -0.89
C HIS A 98 2.78 14.22 0.29
N ARG A 99 2.07 13.09 0.42
CA ARG A 99 1.16 12.83 1.56
C ARG A 99 1.88 12.81 2.90
N ALA A 100 3.05 12.18 2.98
CA ALA A 100 3.85 12.14 4.19
C ALA A 100 4.24 13.54 4.67
N ARG A 101 4.68 14.40 3.73
CA ARG A 101 5.02 15.80 4.02
C ARG A 101 3.82 16.62 4.47
N GLN A 102 2.64 16.39 3.91
CA GLN A 102 1.42 17.08 4.34
C GLN A 102 1.01 16.65 5.75
N TRP A 103 1.10 15.36 6.07
CA TRP A 103 0.64 14.82 7.34
C TRP A 103 1.61 15.10 8.50
N CYS A 104 2.92 15.20 8.24
CA CYS A 104 3.88 15.55 9.29
C CYS A 104 3.72 17.00 9.78
N VAL A 105 3.05 17.89 9.02
CA VAL A 105 2.73 19.24 9.47
C VAL A 105 1.80 19.16 10.68
N GLY A 106 2.30 19.55 11.85
CA GLY A 106 1.55 19.51 13.12
C GLY A 106 1.70 18.22 13.93
N THR A 107 2.52 17.26 13.47
CA THR A 107 2.84 16.03 14.22
C THR A 107 4.30 16.03 14.69
N ARG A 108 4.62 15.33 15.79
CA ARG A 108 6.01 15.16 16.28
C ARG A 108 6.83 14.11 15.50
N ARG A 109 6.24 13.44 14.51
CA ARG A 109 6.88 12.37 13.72
C ARG A 109 7.65 12.95 12.54
N SER A 110 8.78 12.34 12.18
CA SER A 110 9.52 12.76 11.00
C SER A 110 8.75 12.39 9.72
N SER A 111 8.98 13.12 8.62
CA SER A 111 8.37 12.77 7.34
C SER A 111 8.82 11.39 6.83
N ASP A 112 9.98 10.91 7.27
CA ASP A 112 10.51 9.59 6.91
C ASP A 112 9.77 8.46 7.65
N ASP A 113 9.48 8.64 8.94
CA ASP A 113 8.67 7.68 9.71
C ASP A 113 7.27 7.53 9.10
N VAL A 114 6.67 8.66 8.74
CA VAL A 114 5.34 8.74 8.14
C VAL A 114 5.34 8.12 6.73
N LEU A 115 6.42 8.31 5.98
CA LEU A 115 6.61 7.65 4.69
C LEU A 115 6.79 6.13 4.85
N GLY A 116 7.49 5.68 5.91
CA GLY A 116 7.63 4.27 6.25
C GLY A 116 6.30 3.56 6.42
N ASP A 117 5.41 4.15 7.22
CA ASP A 117 4.05 3.62 7.42
C ASP A 117 3.26 3.57 6.09
N LEU A 118 3.33 4.65 5.29
CA LEU A 118 2.66 4.70 3.99
C LEU A 118 3.19 3.64 3.03
N VAL A 119 4.50 3.42 2.97
CA VAL A 119 5.12 2.41 2.11
C VAL A 119 4.72 1.00 2.56
N ALA A 120 4.69 0.72 3.86
CA ALA A 120 4.28 -0.58 4.39
C ALA A 120 2.81 -0.91 4.05
N VAL A 121 1.92 0.07 4.22
CA VAL A 121 0.51 -0.07 3.85
C VAL A 121 0.35 -0.18 2.34
N ALA A 122 1.02 0.67 1.57
CA ALA A 122 0.98 0.65 0.11
C ALA A 122 1.42 -0.71 -0.44
N TRP A 123 2.51 -1.27 0.10
CA TRP A 123 2.97 -2.61 -0.29
C TRP A 123 1.87 -3.65 -0.11
N THR A 124 1.20 -3.67 1.04
CA THR A 124 0.08 -4.58 1.29
C THR A 124 -1.04 -4.38 0.28
N LEU A 125 -1.48 -3.13 0.08
CA LEU A 125 -2.58 -2.80 -0.85
C LEU A 125 -2.25 -3.14 -2.31
N ILE A 126 -1.00 -2.96 -2.74
CA ILE A 126 -0.52 -3.34 -4.08
C ILE A 126 -0.66 -4.86 -4.27
N ARG A 127 -0.27 -5.64 -3.26
CA ARG A 127 -0.31 -7.11 -3.30
C ARG A 127 -1.72 -7.68 -3.23
N THR A 128 -2.67 -6.92 -2.69
CA THR A 128 -4.08 -7.34 -2.50
C THR A 128 -5.06 -6.51 -3.32
N TYR A 129 -4.59 -5.84 -4.37
CA TYR A 129 -5.43 -4.94 -5.15
C TYR A 129 -6.45 -5.74 -5.97
N ASP A 130 -7.73 -5.42 -5.80
CA ASP A 130 -8.82 -6.04 -6.56
C ASP A 130 -8.96 -5.36 -7.93
N VAL A 131 -8.33 -5.96 -8.94
CA VAL A 131 -8.32 -5.46 -10.32
C VAL A 131 -9.68 -5.57 -11.01
N GLU A 132 -10.57 -6.45 -10.54
CA GLU A 132 -11.91 -6.64 -11.12
C GLU A 132 -12.86 -5.56 -10.61
N ALA A 133 -12.80 -5.25 -9.31
CA ALA A 133 -13.64 -4.21 -8.72
C ALA A 133 -13.16 -2.78 -9.01
N ARG A 134 -11.86 -2.57 -9.30
CA ARG A 134 -11.25 -1.22 -9.35
C ARG A 134 -10.30 -1.03 -10.53
N MET A 135 -10.89 -0.97 -11.73
CA MET A 135 -10.15 -0.88 -12.99
C MET A 135 -9.54 0.50 -13.30
N GLY A 136 -9.89 1.57 -12.58
CA GLY A 136 -9.50 2.94 -12.95
C GLY A 136 -8.92 3.76 -11.80
N TYR A 137 -8.14 4.78 -12.16
CA TYR A 137 -7.41 5.70 -11.27
C TYR A 137 -6.53 4.97 -10.27
N VAL A 138 -5.82 3.93 -10.72
CA VAL A 138 -5.13 2.94 -9.88
C VAL A 138 -4.12 3.62 -8.95
N ALA A 139 -3.25 4.48 -9.48
CA ALA A 139 -2.26 5.21 -8.67
C ALA A 139 -2.91 6.10 -7.61
N ALA A 140 -3.95 6.85 -7.99
CA ALA A 140 -4.64 7.76 -7.08
C ALA A 140 -5.37 7.00 -5.97
N ASN A 141 -6.01 5.88 -6.30
CA ASN A 141 -6.65 4.98 -5.35
C ASN A 141 -5.63 4.39 -4.36
N LEU A 142 -4.51 3.86 -4.85
CA LEU A 142 -3.45 3.33 -3.99
C LEU A 142 -2.91 4.39 -3.02
N ILE A 143 -2.63 5.61 -3.50
CA ILE A 143 -2.14 6.71 -2.64
C ILE A 143 -3.19 7.11 -1.60
N ARG A 144 -4.45 7.23 -2.01
CA ARG A 144 -5.57 7.58 -1.13
C ARG A 144 -5.77 6.55 -0.04
N ASP A 145 -5.83 5.28 -0.42
CA ASP A 145 -6.13 4.18 0.49
C ASP A 145 -4.95 3.93 1.44
N SER A 146 -3.71 4.08 0.95
CA SER A 146 -2.52 4.02 1.80
C SER A 146 -2.58 5.06 2.92
N ALA A 147 -2.93 6.31 2.60
CA ALA A 147 -3.09 7.36 3.61
C ALA A 147 -4.27 7.11 4.55
N HIS A 148 -5.38 6.56 4.04
CA HIS A 148 -6.54 6.22 4.86
C HIS A 148 -6.19 5.15 5.91
N TYR A 149 -5.59 4.04 5.48
CA TYR A 149 -5.24 2.93 6.39
C TYR A 149 -4.04 3.23 7.29
N ALA A 150 -3.07 4.04 6.84
CA ALA A 150 -1.94 4.41 7.67
C ALA A 150 -2.32 5.39 8.80
N PHE A 151 -3.23 6.34 8.55
CA PHE A 151 -3.47 7.44 9.48
C PHE A 151 -4.88 7.50 10.05
N VAL A 152 -5.90 7.24 9.23
CA VAL A 152 -7.30 7.48 9.62
C VAL A 152 -7.91 6.26 10.30
N ALA A 153 -7.68 5.05 9.78
CA ALA A 153 -8.22 3.83 10.36
C ALA A 153 -7.71 3.58 11.80
N PRO A 154 -6.40 3.74 12.11
CA PRO A 154 -5.90 3.59 13.48
C PRO A 154 -6.42 4.66 14.43
N GLN A 155 -6.50 5.93 13.99
CA GLN A 155 -7.07 7.01 14.80
C GLN A 155 -8.55 6.78 15.11
N ARG A 156 -9.32 6.24 14.16
CA ARG A 156 -10.72 5.89 14.38
C ARG A 156 -10.89 4.78 15.40
N ARG A 157 -10.05 3.74 15.34
CA ARG A 157 -10.04 2.65 16.32
C ARG A 157 -9.79 3.18 17.74
N LEU A 158 -8.78 4.05 17.90
CA LEU A 158 -8.49 4.72 19.17
C LEU A 158 -9.61 5.66 19.64
N SER A 159 -10.32 6.32 18.72
CA SER A 159 -11.44 7.21 19.06
C SER A 159 -12.74 6.46 19.38
N SER A 160 -12.89 5.24 18.86
CA SER A 160 -14.06 4.37 19.08
C SER A 160 -13.94 3.60 20.38
N GLY A 161 -13.62 4.27 21.50
CA GLY A 161 -13.70 3.69 22.86
C GLY A 161 -12.96 2.36 23.08
N GLU A 162 -12.04 1.99 22.19
CA GLU A 162 -11.34 0.71 22.25
C GLU A 162 -10.41 0.75 23.46
N ARG A 163 -10.77 0.00 24.50
CA ARG A 163 -9.95 -0.18 25.68
C ARG A 163 -8.96 -1.30 25.35
N ALA A 164 -7.67 -1.01 25.40
CA ALA A 164 -6.66 -2.05 25.35
C ALA A 164 -6.84 -2.93 26.60
N THR A 165 -7.37 -4.14 26.38
CA THR A 165 -7.60 -5.18 27.39
C THR A 165 -6.39 -6.12 27.35
N ASP A 166 -5.86 -6.48 28.53
CA ASP A 166 -4.77 -7.43 28.64
C ASP A 166 -5.20 -8.79 28.06
N PRO A 167 -4.38 -9.50 27.26
CA PRO A 167 -4.72 -10.85 26.80
C PRO A 167 -5.18 -11.80 27.90
N ALA A 168 -4.70 -11.64 29.14
CA ALA A 168 -5.16 -12.43 30.29
C ALA A 168 -6.61 -12.14 30.71
N GLU A 169 -7.12 -10.94 30.45
CA GLU A 169 -8.50 -10.54 30.75
C GLU A 169 -9.52 -11.07 29.71
N LEU A 170 -9.05 -11.60 28.56
CA LEU A 170 -9.92 -12.24 27.56
C LEU A 170 -10.34 -13.66 27.97
N ASP A 171 -9.53 -14.36 28.77
CA ASP A 171 -9.80 -15.72 29.23
C ASP A 171 -10.85 -15.77 30.35
N ASP A 172 -11.05 -14.67 31.08
CA ASP A 172 -12.04 -14.56 32.17
C ASP A 172 -13.48 -14.32 31.69
N ALA A 173 -13.69 -14.10 30.39
CA ALA A 173 -14.98 -13.71 29.81
C ALA A 173 -15.78 -14.89 29.18
N LEU A 174 -15.67 -16.10 29.72
CA LEU A 174 -16.67 -17.15 29.48
C LEU A 174 -17.67 -17.15 30.64
N PRO A 175 -18.85 -16.52 30.52
CA PRO A 175 -19.91 -16.77 31.49
C PRO A 175 -20.25 -18.26 31.46
N ASP A 176 -20.05 -18.90 32.61
CA ASP A 176 -20.39 -20.29 32.87
C ASP A 176 -21.85 -20.55 32.50
N ARG A 177 -22.06 -21.19 31.34
CA ARG A 177 -23.38 -21.69 30.93
C ARG A 177 -23.60 -23.09 31.48
N SER A 178 -23.54 -23.26 32.80
CA SER A 178 -24.06 -24.40 33.54
C SER A 178 -24.00 -24.06 35.03
N THR A 179 -25.04 -23.55 35.70
CA THR A 179 -26.14 -24.38 36.22
C THR A 179 -27.05 -23.49 37.07
N SER A 180 -28.31 -23.35 36.72
CA SER A 180 -29.40 -23.27 37.71
C SER A 180 -30.71 -23.67 37.05
N SER A 181 -30.89 -24.98 36.91
CA SER A 181 -32.21 -25.57 37.03
C SER A 181 -32.53 -25.59 38.52
N GLY A 182 -33.38 -24.68 38.97
CA GLY A 182 -33.91 -24.70 40.34
C GLY A 182 -34.20 -23.34 40.96
N GLU A 183 -35.12 -22.58 40.39
CA GLU A 183 -36.15 -21.82 41.15
C GLU A 183 -37.13 -21.16 40.16
N LEU A 184 -38.07 -21.96 39.65
CA LEU A 184 -39.41 -21.47 39.39
C LEU A 184 -40.09 -21.42 40.75
N VAL A 185 -40.41 -20.23 41.27
CA VAL A 185 -41.57 -19.92 42.12
C VAL A 185 -41.44 -18.45 42.63
N LEU A 186 -42.48 -17.66 42.29
CA LEU A 186 -42.81 -16.29 42.77
C LEU A 186 -42.00 -15.16 42.10
N LEU A 187 -42.59 -14.21 41.38
CA LEU A 187 -43.79 -13.45 41.75
C LEU A 187 -44.42 -12.83 40.48
N LEU A 188 -45.57 -13.37 40.08
CA LEU A 188 -46.65 -12.59 39.47
C LEU A 188 -47.58 -12.22 40.64
N ALA A 189 -47.54 -10.96 41.08
CA ALA A 189 -48.64 -10.24 41.73
C ALA A 189 -48.29 -8.74 41.72
#